data_AF-A0A4W5LKS9-F1
#
_entry.id   AF-A0A4W5LKS9-F1
#
_cell.length_a   1.000
_cell.length_b   1.000
_cell.length_c   1.000
_cell.angle_alpha   90.00
_cell.angle_beta   90.00
_cell.angle_gamma   90.00
#
_symmetry.space_group_name_H-M   'P 1'
#
loop_
_entity.id
_entity.type
_entity.pdbx_description
1 polymer ?
#
loop_
_entity_poly.entity_id
_entity_poly.type
_entity_poly.pdbx_seq_one_letter_code
_entity_poly.pdbx_strand_id
1 'polypeptide(L)' 'LTVSVLSLVFESFKDYVAVEQLDGDNKYDAGEHGLQEAEKGVKFLTFPPILHLQLMRFMYDPQTDQNIKINDR' A
#
# COMPACT_ATOMS: atom_id res chain seq x y z
N LEU A 1 3.76 -0.98 6.60
CA LEU A 1 2.54 -0.21 6.32
C LEU A 1 2.95 1.04 5.57
N THR A 2 2.44 1.24 4.36
CA THR A 2 2.55 2.53 3.69
C THR A 2 1.64 3.49 4.46
N VAL A 3 2.20 4.16 5.45
CA VAL A 3 1.55 5.34 6.04
C VAL A 3 1.84 6.48 5.07
N SER A 4 1.12 6.46 3.95
CA SER A 4 0.93 7.61 3.06
C SER A 4 0.24 8.72 3.85
N VAL A 5 0.27 9.93 3.29
CA VAL A 5 -0.04 11.28 3.84
C VAL A 5 -1.48 11.46 4.38
N LEU A 6 -2.00 10.45 5.06
CA LEU A 6 -3.27 10.47 5.74
C LEU A 6 -3.00 10.92 7.17
N SER A 7 -3.75 11.94 7.61
CA SER A 7 -3.60 12.62 8.90
C SER A 7 -3.77 11.72 10.13
N LEU A 8 -4.27 10.48 9.95
CA LEU A 8 -4.50 9.55 11.03
C LEU A 8 -4.03 8.14 10.65
N VAL A 9 -3.26 7.52 11.54
CA VAL A 9 -2.81 6.11 11.43
C VAL A 9 -3.97 5.16 11.11
N PHE A 10 -5.15 5.42 11.68
CA PHE A 10 -6.35 4.63 11.41
C PHE A 10 -6.75 4.60 9.92
N GLU A 11 -6.61 5.73 9.23
CA GLU A 11 -6.94 5.84 7.81
C GLU A 11 -5.91 5.09 6.96
N SER A 12 -4.62 5.17 7.31
CA SER A 12 -3.58 4.36 6.65
C SER A 12 -3.77 2.86 6.87
N PHE A 13 -4.30 2.44 8.02
CA PHE A 13 -4.66 1.04 8.23
C PHE A 13 -5.85 0.62 7.37
N LYS A 14 -6.87 1.48 7.20
CA LYS A 14 -7.98 1.20 6.28
C LYS A 14 -7.50 1.07 4.84
N ASP A 15 -6.66 1.99 4.39
CA ASP A 15 -6.06 1.98 3.06
C ASP A 15 -5.22 0.72 2.85
N TYR A 16 -4.44 0.32 3.85
CA TYR A 16 -3.61 -0.89 3.79
C TYR A 16 -4.43 -2.19 3.68
N VAL A 17 -5.63 -2.25 4.26
CA VAL A 17 -6.52 -3.41 4.13
C VAL A 17 -7.56 -3.26 3.02
N ALA A 18 -7.52 -2.16 2.27
CA ALA A 18 -8.42 -1.93 1.15
C ALA A 18 -8.18 -2.98 0.05
N VAL A 19 -9.25 -3.31 -0.67
CA VAL A 19 -9.16 -4.23 -1.81
C VAL A 19 -8.57 -3.47 -2.98
N GLU A 20 -7.46 -3.98 -3.50
CA GLU A 20 -6.82 -3.52 -4.73
C GLU A 20 -7.41 -4.31 -5.90
N GLN A 21 -7.85 -3.60 -6.94
CA GLN A 21 -8.33 -4.20 -8.18
C GLN A 21 -7.13 -4.47 -9.10
N LEU A 22 -6.97 -5.71 -9.53
CA LEU A 22 -5.95 -6.16 -10.47
C LEU A 22 -6.54 -6.18 -11.88
N ASP A 23 -6.50 -5.04 -12.56
CA ASP A 23 -7.03 -4.84 -13.91
C ASP A 23 -5.97 -4.28 -14.87
N GLY A 24 -6.36 -4.10 -16.14
CA GLY A 24 -5.50 -3.51 -17.18
C GLY A 24 -4.17 -4.25 -17.36
N ASP A 25 -3.06 -3.53 -17.20
CA ASP A 25 -1.69 -4.05 -17.28
C ASP A 25 -1.25 -4.81 -16.01
N ASN A 26 -2.01 -4.70 -14.91
CA ASN A 26 -1.74 -5.31 -13.61
C ASN A 26 -2.65 -6.52 -13.31
N LYS A 27 -3.04 -7.26 -14.34
CA LYS A 27 -3.85 -8.48 -14.20
C LYS A 27 -3.13 -9.58 -13.42
N TYR A 28 -3.90 -10.36 -12.69
CA TYR A 28 -3.40 -11.50 -11.93
C TYR A 28 -3.08 -12.67 -12.85
N ASP A 29 -1.86 -13.20 -12.77
CA ASP A 29 -1.50 -14.43 -13.47
C ASP A 29 -2.03 -15.65 -12.70
N ALA A 30 -3.11 -16.24 -13.22
CA ALA A 30 -3.76 -17.42 -12.68
C ALA A 30 -3.17 -18.74 -13.22
N GLY A 31 -1.97 -18.73 -13.81
CA GLY A 31 -1.26 -19.92 -14.28
C GLY A 31 -1.94 -20.53 -15.51
N GLU A 32 -2.65 -21.66 -15.34
CA GLU A 32 -3.36 -22.31 -16.45
C GLU A 32 -4.46 -21.44 -17.07
N HIS A 33 -5.02 -20.50 -16.30
CA HIS A 33 -6.06 -19.59 -16.76
C HIS A 33 -5.53 -18.25 -17.32
N GLY A 34 -4.20 -18.06 -17.32
CA GLY A 34 -3.54 -16.84 -17.82
C GLY A 34 -3.86 -15.59 -17.00
N LEU A 35 -3.70 -14.42 -17.63
CA LEU A 35 -3.96 -13.11 -17.02
C LEU A 35 -5.46 -12.86 -16.85
N GLN A 36 -5.90 -12.70 -15.60
CA GLN A 36 -7.29 -12.49 -15.23
C GLN A 36 -7.45 -11.24 -14.37
N GLU A 37 -8.65 -10.66 -14.44
CA GLU A 37 -9.05 -9.61 -13.51
C GLU A 37 -9.33 -10.23 -12.14
N ALA A 38 -8.80 -9.63 -11.08
CA ALA A 38 -8.91 -10.17 -9.74
C ALA A 38 -8.94 -9.09 -8.67
N GLU A 39 -9.47 -9.45 -7.50
CA GLU A 39 -9.47 -8.61 -6.31
C GLU A 39 -8.41 -9.10 -5.32
N LYS A 40 -7.49 -8.21 -4.94
CA LYS A 40 -6.44 -8.50 -3.97
C LYS A 40 -6.68 -7.70 -2.70
N GLY A 41 -7.05 -8.40 -1.64
CA GLY A 41 -7.18 -7.81 -0.29
C GLY A 41 -6.07 -8.26 0.65
N VAL A 42 -5.72 -7.41 1.61
CA VAL A 42 -4.80 -7.76 2.71
C VAL A 42 -5.56 -7.78 4.03
N LYS A 43 -5.34 -8.82 4.85
CA LYS A 43 -5.97 -8.96 6.17
C LYS A 43 -4.93 -9.37 7.20
N PHE A 44 -4.97 -8.75 8.38
CA PHE A 44 -4.17 -9.15 9.53
C PHE A 44 -4.90 -10.25 10.30
N LEU A 45 -4.23 -11.39 10.51
CA LEU A 45 -4.76 -12.47 11.35
C LEU A 45 -4.44 -12.24 12.83
N THR A 46 -3.23 -11.74 13.12
CA THR A 46 -2.76 -11.48 14.48
C THR A 46 -1.69 -10.41 14.45
N PHE A 47 -1.63 -9.57 15.49
CA PHE A 47 -0.56 -8.60 15.68
C PHE A 47 0.50 -9.14 16.65
N PRO A 48 1.79 -8.91 16.40
CA PRO A 48 2.85 -9.27 17.33
C PRO A 48 2.74 -8.46 18.63
N PRO A 49 3.28 -8.95 19.77
CA PRO A 49 3.30 -8.21 21.03
C PRO A 49 3.99 -6.84 20.94
N ILE A 50 4.94 -6.69 20.02
CA ILE A 50 5.62 -5.43 19.71
C ILE A 50 5.37 -5.12 18.24
N LEU A 51 4.62 -4.05 17.98
CA LEU A 51 4.27 -3.61 16.63
C LEU A 51 5.17 -2.44 16.22
N HIS A 52 6.04 -2.67 15.25
CA HIS A 52 6.87 -1.62 14.65
C HIS A 52 6.17 -1.02 13.43
N LEU A 53 5.82 0.26 13.51
CA LEU A 53 5.19 1.02 12.43
C LEU A 53 6.23 1.95 11.79
N GLN A 54 6.67 1.62 10.57
CA GLN A 54 7.52 2.49 9.77
C GLN A 54 6.66 3.44 8.95
N LEU A 55 6.83 4.75 9.17
CA LEU A 55 6.15 5.78 8.41
C LEU A 55 6.89 6.01 7.09
N MET A 56 6.20 5.87 5.96
CA MET A 56 6.77 6.10 4.63
C MET A 56 6.79 7.61 4.32
N ARG A 57 7.58 8.37 5.09
CA ARG A 57 7.73 9.82 4.94
C ARG A 57 8.72 10.23 3.85
N PHE A 58 9.16 9.30 3.02
CA PHE A 58 10.02 9.58 1.88
C PHE A 58 9.31 9.10 0.62
N MET A 59 9.03 10.04 -0.27
CA MET A 59 8.46 9.74 -1.58
C MET A 59 9.42 10.25 -2.65
N TYR A 60 9.51 9.50 -3.74
CA TYR A 60 10.19 9.93 -4.93
C TYR A 60 9.31 10.94 -5.67
N ASP A 61 9.87 12.12 -5.99
CA ASP A 61 9.22 13.11 -6.84
C ASP A 61 9.78 13.01 -8.27
N PRO A 62 8.98 12.53 -9.24
CA PRO A 62 9.41 12.41 -10.63
C PRO A 62 9.72 13.75 -11.30
N GLN A 63 9.21 14.87 -10.78
CA GLN A 63 9.43 16.19 -11.39
C GLN A 63 10.83 16.73 -11.07
N THR A 64 11.35 16.41 -9.90
CA THR A 64 12.66 16.90 -9.42
C THR A 64 13.73 15.82 -9.39
N ASP A 65 13.38 14.57 -9.72
CA ASP A 65 14.26 13.38 -9.68
C ASP A 65 14.96 13.21 -8.33
N GLN A 66 14.23 13.52 -7.26
CA GLN A 66 14.76 13.55 -5.89
C GLN A 66 13.80 12.87 -4.91
N ASN A 67 14.37 12.31 -3.85
CA ASN A 67 13.60 11.80 -2.72
C ASN A 67 13.23 12.98 -1.81
N ILE A 68 11.95 13.27 -1.71
CA ILE A 68 11.43 14.34 -0.88
C ILE A 68 10.97 13.75 0.46
N LYS A 69 11.38 14.40 1.54
CA LYS A 69 10.87 14.11 2.88
C LYS A 69 9.54 14.82 3.09
N ILE A 70 8.50 14.05 3.39
CA ILE A 70 7.17 14.55 3.72
C ILE A 70 7.15 14.94 5.20
N ASN A 71 6.92 16.23 5.45
CA ASN A 71 6.86 16.82 6.79
C ASN A 71 5.42 17.13 7.24
N ASP A 72 4.43 16.46 6.65
CA ASP A 72 3.03 16.67 7.00
C ASP A 72 2.70 16.19 8.43
N ARG A 73 1.68 16.81 9.05
CA ARG A 73 1.42 16.75 10.50
C ARG A 73 0.54 15.58 10.93
#